data_AF-A0A517PTC8-F1
#
_entry.id   AF-A0A517PTC8-F1
#
_cell.length_a   1.000
_cell.length_b   1.000
_cell.length_c   1.000
_cell.angle_alpha   90.00
_cell.angle_beta   90.00
_cell.angle_gamma   90.00
#
_symmetry.space_group_name_H-M   'P 1'
#
loop_
_entity.id
_entity.type
_entity.pdbx_description
1 polymer ?
#
loop_
_entity_poly.entity_id
_entity_poly.type
_entity_poly.pdbx_seq_one_letter_code
_entity_poly.pdbx_strand_id
1 'polypeptide(L)'
;MKQKKIIAISSLGFLTAIWFVAVDWSWFVFECHDCGCFKDVLKYRVFEIPVHETILEHQSVTQRVGIDLGVPCPHERKEYWHKHRHRGLCICADPCINGVYRLAADDGWYTDGVSTKIADLALKEPHVRSEYSKRVLQEHQYEFVKTILEKAGAY
;
A
#
# COMPACT_ATOMS: atom_id res chain seq x y z
N MET A 1 22.83 41.26 -31.23
CA MET A 1 22.08 39.97 -31.26
C MET A 1 22.62 38.87 -30.35
N LYS A 2 23.93 38.79 -30.04
CA LYS A 2 24.51 37.69 -29.24
C LYS A 2 24.11 37.70 -27.75
N GLN A 3 24.06 38.86 -27.11
CA GLN A 3 23.79 38.98 -25.67
C GLN A 3 22.37 38.53 -25.27
N LYS A 4 21.34 38.92 -26.04
CA LYS A 4 19.96 38.48 -25.79
C LYS A 4 19.80 36.96 -25.85
N LYS A 5 20.52 36.30 -26.77
CA LYS A 5 20.52 34.84 -26.88
C LYS A 5 21.19 34.18 -25.69
N ILE A 6 22.32 34.71 -25.23
CA ILE A 6 23.03 34.21 -24.05
C ILE A 6 22.12 34.31 -22.81
N ILE A 7 21.51 35.47 -22.58
CA ILE A 7 20.59 35.67 -21.44
C ILE A 7 19.42 34.68 -21.50
N ALA A 8 18.79 34.50 -22.66
CA ALA A 8 17.68 33.57 -22.81
C ALA A 8 18.07 32.12 -22.48
N ILE A 9 19.24 31.66 -22.96
CA ILE A 9 19.75 30.31 -22.69
C ILE A 9 20.06 30.15 -21.20
N SER A 10 20.72 31.12 -20.58
CA SER A 10 21.04 31.08 -19.15
C SER A 10 19.78 31.06 -18.28
N SER A 11 18.77 31.88 -18.59
CA SER A 11 17.49 31.90 -17.86
C SER A 11 16.76 30.56 -18.00
N LEU A 12 16.73 29.97 -19.19
CA LEU A 12 16.12 28.66 -19.40
C LEU A 12 16.82 27.57 -18.60
N GLY A 13 18.17 27.56 -18.60
CA GLY A 13 18.97 26.62 -17.82
C GLY A 13 18.70 26.75 -16.32
N PHE A 14 18.64 27.99 -15.82
CA PHE A 14 18.35 28.26 -14.41
C PHE A 14 16.94 27.81 -13.99
N LEU A 15 15.92 28.12 -14.79
CA LEU A 15 14.55 27.68 -14.52
C LEU A 15 14.43 26.15 -14.54
N THR A 16 15.12 25.50 -15.47
CA THR A 16 15.21 24.04 -15.53
C THR A 16 15.84 23.48 -14.26
N ALA A 17 16.97 24.04 -13.82
CA ALA A 17 17.62 23.62 -12.59
C ALA A 17 16.71 23.77 -11.36
N ILE A 18 16.00 24.91 -11.24
CA ILE A 18 15.00 25.11 -10.17
C ILE A 18 13.92 24.04 -10.23
N TRP A 19 13.38 23.74 -11.41
CA TRP A 19 12.34 22.72 -11.57
C TRP A 19 12.78 21.35 -11.03
N PHE A 20 13.97 20.88 -11.41
CA PHE A 20 14.46 19.57 -10.98
C PHE A 20 14.78 19.51 -9.48
N VAL A 21 15.13 20.63 -8.85
CA VAL A 21 15.36 20.69 -7.39
C VAL A 21 14.04 20.82 -6.62
N ALA A 22 13.12 21.64 -7.11
CA ALA A 22 11.88 21.96 -6.42
C ALA A 22 10.81 20.88 -6.59
N VAL A 23 10.65 20.33 -7.79
CA VAL A 23 9.54 19.43 -8.12
C VAL A 23 10.01 17.99 -8.10
N ASP A 24 9.27 17.14 -7.40
CA ASP A 24 9.47 15.70 -7.46
C ASP A 24 8.17 14.93 -7.23
N TRP A 25 8.16 13.65 -7.57
CA TRP A 25 7.19 12.71 -7.04
C TRP A 25 7.86 11.57 -6.29
N SER A 26 7.20 11.06 -5.27
CA SER A 26 7.65 9.96 -4.43
C SER A 26 6.59 8.88 -4.34
N TRP A 27 7.03 7.63 -4.30
CA TRP A 27 6.19 6.47 -4.01
C TRP A 27 6.65 5.83 -2.71
N PHE A 28 5.77 5.86 -1.73
CA PHE A 28 5.94 5.18 -0.45
C PHE A 28 5.08 3.92 -0.42
N VAL A 29 5.62 2.86 0.15
CA VAL A 29 4.88 1.63 0.41
C VAL A 29 4.78 1.45 1.91
N PHE A 30 3.59 1.08 2.37
CA PHE A 30 3.32 0.69 3.74
C PHE A 30 2.82 -0.75 3.74
N GLU A 31 3.40 -1.60 4.58
CA GLU A 31 3.00 -2.99 4.74
C GLU A 31 2.72 -3.27 6.20
N CYS A 32 1.57 -3.89 6.48
CA CYS A 32 1.26 -4.39 7.81
C CYS A 32 1.60 -5.87 7.88
N HIS A 33 2.64 -6.21 8.65
CA HIS A 33 3.10 -7.60 8.79
C HIS A 33 2.08 -8.52 9.45
N ASP A 34 1.17 -8.00 10.27
CA ASP A 34 0.22 -8.85 11.00
C ASP A 34 -0.94 -9.35 10.13
N CYS A 35 -1.32 -8.61 9.09
CA CYS A 35 -2.42 -8.98 8.20
C CYS A 35 -2.05 -8.98 6.73
N GLY A 36 -0.85 -8.57 6.34
CA GLY A 36 -0.44 -8.42 4.94
C GLY A 36 -1.21 -7.33 4.19
N CYS A 37 -1.80 -6.36 4.89
CA CYS A 37 -2.43 -5.19 4.24
C CYS A 37 -1.34 -4.27 3.68
N PHE A 38 -1.53 -3.81 2.44
CA PHE A 38 -0.60 -2.91 1.77
C PHE A 38 -1.25 -1.58 1.43
N LYS A 39 -0.45 -0.53 1.47
CA LYS A 39 -0.87 0.81 1.05
C LYS A 39 0.26 1.47 0.28
N ASP A 40 0.00 1.76 -0.98
CA ASP A 40 0.86 2.55 -1.86
C ASP A 40 0.43 4.02 -1.77
N VAL A 41 1.39 4.91 -1.49
CA VAL A 41 1.15 6.35 -1.40
C VAL A 41 2.07 7.07 -2.39
N LEU A 42 1.46 7.62 -3.43
CA LEU A 42 2.11 8.45 -4.43
C LEU A 42 1.97 9.92 -4.04
N LYS A 43 3.06 10.65 -3.90
CA LYS A 43 3.07 12.07 -3.52
C LYS A 43 3.76 12.90 -4.59
N TYR A 44 3.15 13.99 -5.03
CA TYR A 44 3.81 15.03 -5.81
C TYR A 44 4.15 16.19 -4.89
N ARG A 45 5.38 16.70 -4.98
CA ARG A 45 5.92 17.72 -4.10
C ARG A 45 6.48 18.90 -4.87
N VAL A 46 6.35 20.09 -4.29
CA VAL A 46 7.02 21.31 -4.72
C VAL A 46 7.74 21.89 -3.50
N PHE A 47 9.05 22.03 -3.59
CA PHE A 47 9.94 22.35 -2.46
C PHE A 47 9.71 21.41 -1.26
N GLU A 48 9.62 20.11 -1.53
CA GLU A 48 9.38 19.04 -0.54
C GLU A 48 8.01 19.08 0.16
N ILE A 49 7.17 20.08 -0.14
CA ILE A 49 5.80 20.17 0.37
C ILE A 49 4.89 19.33 -0.55
N PRO A 50 4.14 18.35 -0.02
CA PRO A 50 3.18 17.58 -0.81
C PRO A 50 2.05 18.50 -1.28
N VAL A 51 1.87 18.58 -2.59
CA VAL A 51 0.79 19.33 -3.26
C VAL A 51 -0.31 18.43 -3.77
N HIS A 52 -0.01 17.15 -3.97
CA HIS A 52 -0.98 16.13 -4.38
C HIS A 52 -0.57 14.77 -3.83
N GLU A 53 -1.55 13.98 -3.41
CA GLU A 53 -1.35 12.64 -2.86
C GLU A 53 -2.41 11.68 -3.42
N THR A 54 -1.97 10.53 -3.91
CA THR A 54 -2.83 9.41 -4.33
C THR A 54 -2.53 8.22 -3.43
N ILE A 55 -3.57 7.66 -2.84
CA ILE A 55 -3.49 6.50 -1.95
C ILE A 55 -4.17 5.31 -2.66
N LEU A 56 -3.43 4.21 -2.77
CA LEU A 56 -3.95 2.93 -3.25
C LEU A 56 -3.80 1.91 -2.13
N GLU A 57 -4.92 1.47 -1.56
CA GLU A 57 -4.94 0.43 -0.54
C GLU A 57 -5.26 -0.91 -1.19
N HIS A 58 -4.51 -1.94 -0.80
CA HIS A 58 -4.65 -3.29 -1.28
C HIS A 58 -4.91 -4.19 -0.08
N GLN A 59 -6.16 -4.63 0.04
CA GLN A 59 -6.55 -5.53 1.11
C GLN A 59 -6.08 -6.94 0.81
N SER A 60 -5.52 -7.61 1.81
CA SER A 60 -5.23 -9.04 1.71
C SER A 60 -6.48 -9.86 2.04
N VAL A 61 -6.50 -11.13 1.60
CA VAL A 61 -7.53 -12.10 2.03
C VAL A 61 -7.59 -12.19 3.55
N THR A 62 -6.43 -12.18 4.22
CA THR A 62 -6.33 -12.16 5.68
C THR A 62 -7.07 -10.95 6.25
N GLN A 63 -6.80 -9.74 5.77
CA GLN A 63 -7.48 -8.53 6.25
C GLN A 63 -9.00 -8.60 6.02
N ARG A 64 -9.44 -9.05 4.85
CA ARG A 64 -10.87 -9.18 4.51
C ARG A 64 -11.58 -10.16 5.44
N VAL A 65 -11.01 -11.34 5.68
CA VAL A 65 -11.53 -12.30 6.65
C VAL A 65 -11.59 -11.70 8.06
N GLY A 66 -10.56 -10.98 8.50
CA GLY A 66 -10.57 -10.31 9.80
C GLY A 66 -11.69 -9.28 9.94
N ILE A 67 -11.94 -8.49 8.88
CA ILE A 67 -13.04 -7.53 8.83
C ILE A 67 -14.40 -8.26 8.92
N ASP A 68 -14.60 -9.31 8.12
CA ASP A 68 -15.86 -10.05 8.07
C ASP A 68 -16.16 -10.84 9.36
N LEU A 69 -15.11 -11.28 10.07
CA LEU A 69 -15.26 -11.85 11.42
C LEU A 69 -15.53 -10.80 12.50
N GLY A 70 -15.43 -9.49 12.19
CA GLY A 70 -15.59 -8.40 13.15
C GLY A 70 -14.37 -8.17 14.05
N VAL A 71 -13.19 -8.62 13.63
CA VAL A 71 -11.89 -8.44 14.31
C VAL A 71 -10.86 -7.86 13.33
N PRO A 72 -11.07 -6.62 12.85
CA PRO A 72 -10.14 -5.99 11.90
C PRO A 72 -8.76 -5.80 12.55
N CYS A 73 -7.71 -5.94 11.75
CA CYS A 73 -6.35 -5.63 12.20
C CYS A 73 -6.24 -4.12 12.52
N PRO A 74 -5.67 -3.72 13.67
CA PRO A 74 -5.49 -2.31 14.00
C PRO A 74 -4.35 -1.64 13.19
N HIS A 75 -3.54 -2.45 12.51
CA HIS A 75 -2.39 -2.02 11.72
C HIS A 75 -1.36 -1.17 12.48
N GLU A 76 -1.03 -1.55 13.72
CA GLU A 76 -0.05 -0.84 14.55
C GLU A 76 1.40 -1.05 14.05
N ARG A 77 1.68 -2.23 13.49
CA ARG A 77 3.00 -2.60 12.94
C ARG A 77 3.02 -2.40 11.44
N LYS A 78 3.12 -1.14 11.00
CA LYS A 78 3.36 -0.81 9.60
C LYS A 78 4.84 -0.58 9.38
N GLU A 79 5.45 -1.40 8.55
CA GLU A 79 6.70 -1.02 7.92
C GLU A 79 6.41 -0.02 6.82
N TYR A 80 7.32 0.95 6.66
CA TYR A 80 7.24 1.95 5.61
C TYR A 80 8.58 2.05 4.92
N TRP A 81 8.56 2.16 3.59
CA TRP A 81 9.76 2.47 2.85
C TRP A 81 9.46 3.36 1.65
N HIS A 82 10.47 4.14 1.28
CA HIS A 82 10.42 5.01 0.12
C HIS A 82 10.95 4.23 -1.07
N LYS A 83 10.07 3.87 -2.00
CA LYS A 83 10.37 2.97 -3.10
C LYS A 83 11.02 3.68 -4.28
N HIS A 84 10.41 4.78 -4.72
CA HIS A 84 10.93 5.61 -5.81
C HIS A 84 10.82 7.09 -5.48
N ARG A 85 11.84 7.86 -5.85
CA ARG A 85 11.77 9.32 -5.99
C ARG A 85 12.07 9.71 -7.43
N HIS A 86 11.31 10.63 -8.01
CA HIS A 86 11.60 11.15 -9.35
C HIS A 86 11.68 12.69 -9.32
N ARG A 87 12.90 13.22 -9.45
CA ARG A 87 13.17 14.67 -9.54
C ARG A 87 12.76 15.20 -10.91
N GLY A 88 12.17 16.39 -10.93
CA GLY A 88 11.57 17.00 -12.12
C GLY A 88 10.49 16.14 -12.78
N LEU A 89 9.93 15.19 -12.02
CA LEU A 89 8.96 14.17 -12.45
C LEU A 89 9.46 13.09 -13.42
N CYS A 90 10.75 13.09 -13.79
CA CYS A 90 11.25 12.16 -14.80
C CYS A 90 12.58 11.47 -14.44
N ILE A 91 13.44 12.09 -13.62
CA ILE A 91 14.73 11.48 -13.25
C ILE A 91 14.55 10.69 -11.97
N CYS A 92 14.60 9.35 -12.06
CA CYS A 92 14.59 8.51 -10.87
C CYS A 92 15.86 8.77 -10.04
N ALA A 93 15.65 9.25 -8.83
CA ALA A 93 16.68 9.55 -7.84
C ALA A 93 16.59 8.52 -6.70
N ASP A 94 17.65 8.45 -5.90
CA ASP A 94 17.69 7.59 -4.71
C ASP A 94 16.58 8.00 -3.69
N PRO A 95 15.83 7.06 -3.11
CA PRO A 95 15.84 5.61 -3.36
C PRO A 95 15.18 5.19 -4.67
N CYS A 96 15.85 4.27 -5.37
CA CYS A 96 15.33 3.58 -6.55
C CYS A 96 15.31 2.07 -6.28
N ILE A 97 14.41 1.66 -5.39
CA ILE A 97 14.25 0.26 -5.01
C ILE A 97 13.42 -0.43 -6.11
N ASN A 98 14.13 -0.86 -7.15
CA ASN A 98 13.58 -1.68 -8.23
C ASN A 98 13.50 -3.14 -7.78
N GLY A 99 12.32 -3.74 -7.89
CA GLY A 99 12.11 -5.15 -7.57
C GLY A 99 10.64 -5.55 -7.53
N VAL A 100 10.41 -6.85 -7.56
CA VAL A 100 9.10 -7.44 -7.24
C VAL A 100 8.98 -7.43 -5.72
N TYR A 101 8.35 -6.39 -5.19
CA TYR A 101 8.04 -6.29 -3.75
C TYR A 101 6.71 -6.96 -3.39
N ARG A 102 5.94 -7.39 -4.41
CA ARG A 102 4.75 -8.22 -4.24
C ARG A 102 4.52 -9.10 -5.46
N LEU A 103 4.07 -10.33 -5.23
CA LEU A 103 3.29 -11.04 -6.22
C LEU A 103 1.86 -10.54 -6.09
N ALA A 104 1.26 -10.04 -7.16
CA ALA A 104 -0.16 -9.71 -7.14
C ALA A 104 -0.92 -11.02 -6.89
N ALA A 105 -1.39 -11.23 -5.67
CA ALA A 105 -2.33 -12.30 -5.39
C ALA A 105 -3.67 -11.88 -6.03
N ASP A 106 -4.17 -12.69 -6.95
CA ASP A 106 -5.53 -12.53 -7.45
C ASP A 106 -6.50 -12.87 -6.30
N ASP A 107 -7.13 -11.85 -5.74
CA ASP A 107 -8.16 -11.96 -4.72
C ASP A 107 -9.58 -11.84 -5.30
N GLY A 108 -9.71 -11.88 -6.64
CA GLY A 108 -11.00 -11.80 -7.34
C GLY A 108 -11.97 -12.93 -7.01
N TRP A 109 -11.47 -14.05 -6.47
CA TRP A 109 -12.30 -15.14 -5.97
C TRP A 109 -13.04 -14.81 -4.66
N TYR A 110 -12.54 -13.84 -3.88
CA TYR A 110 -13.16 -13.42 -2.63
C TYR A 110 -14.27 -12.42 -2.93
N THR A 111 -15.47 -12.95 -3.12
CA THR A 111 -16.69 -12.20 -3.49
C THR A 111 -17.54 -11.86 -2.27
N ASP A 112 -18.59 -11.05 -2.45
CA ASP A 112 -19.58 -10.74 -1.39
C ASP A 112 -20.25 -11.99 -0.81
N GLY A 113 -20.38 -13.06 -1.61
CA GLY A 113 -20.89 -14.35 -1.16
C GLY A 113 -19.95 -15.05 -0.18
N VAL A 114 -18.63 -14.91 -0.36
CA VAL A 114 -17.63 -15.41 0.60
C VAL A 114 -17.70 -14.60 1.89
N SER A 115 -17.73 -13.27 1.77
CA SER A 115 -17.83 -12.35 2.93
C SER A 115 -19.06 -12.67 3.79
N THR A 116 -20.22 -12.85 3.17
CA THR A 116 -21.47 -13.20 3.86
C THR A 116 -21.35 -14.52 4.64
N LYS A 117 -20.73 -15.55 4.05
CA LYS A 117 -20.53 -16.85 4.71
C LYS A 117 -19.60 -16.74 5.94
N ILE A 118 -18.56 -15.91 5.85
CA ILE A 118 -17.62 -15.67 6.95
C ILE A 118 -18.31 -14.90 8.08
N ALA A 119 -19.09 -13.87 7.76
CA ALA A 119 -19.89 -13.13 8.73
C ALA A 119 -20.90 -14.05 9.44
N ASP A 120 -21.59 -14.93 8.69
CA ASP A 120 -22.50 -15.94 9.23
C ASP A 120 -21.80 -16.92 10.18
N LEU A 121 -20.59 -17.38 9.82
CA LEU A 121 -19.76 -18.21 10.71
C LEU A 121 -19.44 -17.47 12.01
N ALA A 122 -19.09 -16.18 11.94
CA ALA A 122 -18.79 -15.35 13.10
C ALA A 122 -19.98 -15.17 14.04
N LEU A 123 -21.21 -15.26 13.53
CA LEU A 123 -22.45 -15.22 14.32
C LEU A 123 -22.76 -16.58 14.96
N LYS A 124 -22.57 -17.68 14.22
CA LYS A 124 -22.83 -19.05 14.69
C LYS A 124 -21.77 -19.53 15.70
N GLU A 125 -20.52 -19.13 15.51
CA GLU A 125 -19.36 -19.55 16.30
C GLU A 125 -18.55 -18.34 16.80
N PRO A 126 -19.02 -17.59 17.82
CA PRO A 126 -18.35 -16.36 18.28
C PRO A 126 -16.90 -16.55 18.74
N HIS A 127 -16.54 -17.74 19.21
CA HIS A 127 -15.19 -18.08 19.66
C HIS A 127 -14.14 -17.99 18.53
N VAL A 128 -14.57 -18.20 17.27
CA VAL A 128 -13.72 -18.10 16.08
C VAL A 128 -13.07 -16.72 15.96
N ARG A 129 -13.73 -15.65 16.41
CA ARG A 129 -13.17 -14.29 16.39
C ARG A 129 -11.90 -14.19 17.25
N SER A 130 -11.97 -14.71 18.48
CA SER A 130 -10.85 -14.71 19.41
C SER A 130 -9.73 -15.64 18.96
N GLU A 131 -10.08 -16.80 18.37
CA GLU A 131 -9.12 -17.74 17.83
C GLU A 131 -8.39 -17.14 16.63
N TYR A 132 -9.12 -16.49 15.71
CA TYR A 132 -8.55 -15.80 14.56
C TYR A 132 -7.61 -14.68 14.99
N SER A 133 -8.04 -13.80 15.90
CA SER A 133 -7.21 -12.70 16.40
C SER A 133 -5.91 -13.21 17.00
N LYS A 134 -5.97 -14.24 17.87
CA LYS A 134 -4.78 -14.83 18.47
C LYS A 134 -3.87 -15.49 17.43
N ARG A 135 -4.41 -16.44 16.66
CA ARG A 135 -3.60 -17.31 15.81
C ARG A 135 -3.06 -16.56 14.60
N VAL A 136 -3.86 -15.72 13.96
CA VAL A 136 -3.49 -15.05 12.71
C VAL A 136 -2.82 -13.72 12.97
N LEU A 137 -3.41 -12.85 13.79
CA LEU A 137 -2.89 -11.49 13.95
C LEU A 137 -1.75 -11.38 14.97
N GLN A 138 -1.70 -12.28 15.97
CA GLN A 138 -0.65 -12.23 17.02
C GLN A 138 0.43 -13.29 16.82
N GLU A 139 0.04 -14.52 16.45
CA GLU A 139 0.94 -15.67 16.29
C GLU A 139 1.33 -15.94 14.82
N HIS A 140 0.80 -15.15 13.86
CA HIS A 140 1.11 -15.23 12.43
C HIS A 140 0.91 -16.61 11.79
N GLN A 141 -0.02 -17.42 12.32
CA GLN A 141 -0.42 -18.72 11.77
C GLN A 141 -1.41 -18.54 10.60
N TYR A 142 -0.93 -18.01 9.47
CA TYR A 142 -1.77 -17.66 8.32
C TYR A 142 -2.55 -18.84 7.70
N GLU A 143 -2.08 -20.07 7.86
CA GLU A 143 -2.80 -21.28 7.43
C GLU A 143 -4.18 -21.40 8.09
N PHE A 144 -4.39 -20.78 9.26
CA PHE A 144 -5.68 -20.76 9.92
C PHE A 144 -6.74 -20.00 9.10
N VAL A 145 -6.35 -19.05 8.23
CA VAL A 145 -7.26 -18.38 7.30
C VAL A 145 -7.97 -19.40 6.40
N LYS A 146 -7.24 -20.42 5.92
CA LYS A 146 -7.81 -21.50 5.12
C LYS A 146 -8.85 -22.29 5.91
N THR A 147 -8.57 -22.62 7.18
CA THR A 147 -9.52 -23.29 8.07
C THR A 147 -10.81 -22.49 8.25
N ILE A 148 -10.72 -21.16 8.37
CA ILE A 148 -11.93 -20.31 8.45
C ILE A 148 -12.74 -20.38 7.15
N LEU A 149 -12.07 -20.30 5.99
CA LEU A 149 -12.73 -20.38 4.69
C LEU A 149 -13.43 -21.74 4.49
N GLU A 150 -12.78 -22.84 4.86
CA GLU A 150 -13.36 -24.19 4.81
C GLU A 150 -14.56 -24.32 5.76
N LYS A 151 -14.45 -23.84 7.01
CA LYS A 151 -15.56 -23.84 7.99
C LYS A 151 -16.77 -23.04 7.50
N ALA A 152 -16.53 -21.93 6.80
CA ALA A 152 -17.59 -21.10 6.24
C ALA A 152 -18.19 -21.71 4.94
N GLY A 153 -17.61 -22.79 4.40
CA GLY A 153 -18.00 -23.36 3.10
C GLY A 153 -17.72 -22.40 1.94
N ALA A 154 -16.64 -21.64 2.03
CA ALA A 154 -16.19 -20.66 1.05
C ALA A 154 -14.99 -21.13 0.19
N TYR A 155 -14.51 -22.35 0.44
CA TYR A 155 -13.45 -23.04 -0.31
C TYR A 155 -13.98 -24.34 -0.92
#